data_AF-Q24I30-F1
#
_entry.id   AF-Q24I30-F1
#
_cell.length_a   1.000
_cell.length_b   1.000
_cell.length_c   1.000
_cell.angle_alpha   90.00
_cell.angle_beta   90.00
_cell.angle_gamma   90.00
#
_symmetry.space_group_name_H-M   'P 1'
#
loop_
_entity.id
_entity.type
_entity.pdbx_description
1 polymer ?
#
loop_
_entity_poly.entity_id
_entity_poly.type
_entity_poly.pdbx_seq_one_letter_code
_entity_poly.pdbx_strand_id
1 'polypeptide(L)'
;MDNKKGEKQYKKMSNKEIFRILAFEFRQSDSIGIKISLISEMVSNLFYPNDVTGEAKKAFKDLIEKAFKSHTVNNKEEITEQQFCSAMDSIEKYMNEETNDRFLQKIFRRHSKQDKNYLNKEEFRVLMQNYKDENINEKDIQEIYERMSNGDKNGISYENFKKFSI
;
A
#
# COMPACT_ATOMS: atom_id res chain seq x y z
N MET A 1 -10.33 7.79 42.63
CA MET A 1 -9.71 8.99 42.04
C MET A 1 -8.62 8.54 41.09
N ASP A 2 -9.00 8.50 39.82
CA ASP A 2 -8.23 8.88 38.63
C ASP A 2 -6.84 8.28 38.39
N ASN A 3 -6.84 7.06 37.84
CA ASN A 3 -5.74 6.58 37.01
C ASN A 3 -5.87 7.16 35.60
N LYS A 4 -5.31 8.36 35.37
CA LYS A 4 -5.07 8.87 34.01
C LYS A 4 -3.94 8.07 33.37
N LYS A 5 -4.28 6.95 32.71
CA LYS A 5 -3.38 6.31 31.74
C LYS A 5 -3.12 7.31 30.62
N GLY A 6 -1.89 7.79 30.52
CA GLY A 6 -1.46 8.64 29.43
C GLY A 6 -1.76 7.97 28.10
N GLU A 7 -2.61 8.61 27.30
CA GLU A 7 -2.76 8.30 25.89
C GLU A 7 -1.41 8.54 25.24
N LYS A 8 -0.66 7.45 24.99
CA LYS A 8 0.47 7.50 24.07
C LYS A 8 -0.13 7.96 22.73
N GLN A 9 0.19 9.18 22.30
CA GLN A 9 -0.12 9.63 20.95
C GLN A 9 0.74 8.81 19.99
N TYR A 10 0.12 7.83 19.35
CA TYR A 10 0.81 6.93 18.43
C TYR A 10 0.85 7.55 17.04
N LYS A 11 2.05 7.57 16.46
CA LYS A 11 2.35 8.18 15.16
C LYS A 11 1.60 7.44 14.06
N LYS A 12 0.74 8.14 13.34
CA LYS A 12 0.07 7.66 12.12
C LYS A 12 1.12 7.21 11.09
N MET A 13 0.81 6.16 10.33
CA MET A 13 1.63 5.80 9.16
C MET A 13 1.48 6.92 8.13
N SER A 14 2.60 7.48 7.71
CA SER A 14 2.65 8.45 6.62
C SER A 14 2.24 7.81 5.30
N ASN A 15 1.72 8.58 4.35
CA ASN A 15 1.45 8.11 2.98
C ASN A 15 2.67 7.42 2.35
N LYS A 16 3.87 7.85 2.74
CA LYS A 16 5.14 7.21 2.40
C LYS A 16 5.23 5.75 2.84
N GLU A 17 4.71 5.39 4.01
CA GLU A 17 4.66 4.01 4.50
C GLU A 17 3.62 3.18 3.73
N ILE A 18 2.48 3.75 3.34
CA ILE A 18 1.50 3.10 2.44
C ILE A 18 2.14 2.81 1.07
N PHE A 19 2.82 3.81 0.50
CA PHE A 19 3.51 3.67 -0.77
C PHE A 19 4.66 2.67 -0.69
N ARG A 20 5.30 2.56 0.47
CA ARG A 20 6.27 1.51 0.76
C ARG A 20 5.63 0.11 0.71
N ILE A 21 4.47 -0.09 1.34
CA ILE A 21 3.72 -1.37 1.32
C ILE A 21 3.44 -1.76 -0.14
N LEU A 22 2.99 -0.80 -0.93
CA LEU A 22 2.68 -0.97 -2.34
C LEU A 22 3.92 -1.31 -3.17
N ALA A 23 5.01 -0.56 -3.01
CA ALA A 23 6.27 -0.79 -3.69
C ALA A 23 6.75 -2.23 -3.50
N PHE A 24 6.62 -2.73 -2.28
CA PHE A 24 7.04 -4.06 -1.88
C PHE A 24 6.13 -5.18 -2.41
N GLU A 25 4.81 -5.04 -2.33
CA GLU A 25 3.84 -6.02 -2.85
C GLU A 25 4.04 -6.30 -4.35
N PHE A 26 4.51 -5.31 -5.12
CA PHE A 26 4.67 -5.42 -6.57
C PHE A 26 6.12 -5.63 -7.02
N ARG A 27 7.05 -5.79 -6.08
CA ARG A 27 8.42 -6.15 -6.39
C ARG A 27 8.46 -7.57 -6.94
N GLN A 28 9.12 -7.74 -8.10
CA GLN A 28 9.24 -9.06 -8.72
C GLN A 28 10.39 -9.81 -8.03
N SER A 29 10.20 -11.12 -7.79
CA SER A 29 11.16 -11.97 -7.06
C SER A 29 12.51 -12.11 -7.78
N ASP A 30 12.53 -11.85 -9.08
CA ASP A 30 13.70 -11.86 -9.97
C ASP A 30 14.25 -10.46 -10.29
N SER A 31 13.68 -9.39 -9.72
CA SER A 31 14.09 -8.01 -10.00
C SER A 31 14.66 -7.29 -8.77
N ILE A 32 15.67 -6.48 -9.01
CA ILE A 32 16.28 -5.61 -7.99
C ILE A 32 15.34 -4.44 -7.66
N GLY A 33 14.42 -4.09 -8.56
CA GLY A 33 13.47 -2.98 -8.40
C GLY A 33 12.03 -3.33 -8.78
N ILE A 34 11.22 -2.30 -8.99
CA ILE A 34 9.82 -2.42 -9.38
C ILE A 34 9.69 -1.86 -10.80
N LYS A 35 9.14 -2.65 -11.72
CA LYS A 35 8.93 -2.22 -13.09
C LYS A 35 7.91 -1.09 -13.13
N ILE A 36 8.27 0.03 -13.75
CA ILE A 36 7.39 1.20 -13.87
C ILE A 36 6.10 0.85 -14.59
N SER A 37 6.19 0.01 -15.62
CA SER A 37 5.03 -0.46 -16.39
C SER A 37 4.00 -1.19 -15.53
N LEU A 38 4.44 -1.93 -14.49
CA LEU A 38 3.53 -2.61 -13.56
C LEU A 38 2.79 -1.60 -12.68
N ILE A 39 3.50 -0.58 -12.20
CA ILE A 39 2.94 0.48 -11.35
C ILE A 39 1.95 1.33 -12.14
N SER A 40 2.34 1.80 -13.32
CA SER A 40 1.52 2.65 -14.17
C SER A 40 0.24 1.92 -14.59
N GLU A 41 0.33 0.64 -14.95
CA GLU A 41 -0.79 -0.24 -15.26
C GLU A 41 -1.76 -0.34 -14.06
N MET A 42 -1.23 -0.57 -12.86
CA MET A 42 -2.02 -0.74 -11.66
C MET A 42 -2.76 0.52 -11.24
N VAL A 43 -2.03 1.63 -11.17
CA VAL A 43 -2.56 2.93 -10.77
C VAL A 43 -3.61 3.37 -11.79
N SER A 44 -3.35 3.20 -13.09
CA SER A 44 -4.31 3.59 -14.13
C SER A 44 -5.58 2.75 -14.14
N ASN A 45 -5.46 1.44 -13.94
CA ASN A 45 -6.61 0.55 -13.75
C ASN A 45 -7.49 0.94 -12.56
N LEU A 46 -6.91 1.60 -11.56
CA LEU A 46 -7.62 1.94 -10.33
C LEU A 46 -8.33 3.30 -10.42
N PHE A 47 -7.70 4.27 -11.08
CA PHE A 47 -8.30 5.57 -11.33
C PHE A 47 -9.37 5.52 -12.44
N TYR A 48 -9.18 4.62 -13.42
CA TYR A 48 -10.06 4.48 -14.58
C TYR A 48 -10.60 3.05 -14.73
N PRO A 49 -11.29 2.48 -13.71
CA PRO A 49 -11.74 1.09 -13.74
C PRO A 49 -12.89 0.87 -14.74
N ASN A 50 -13.66 1.92 -15.03
CA ASN A 50 -14.83 1.90 -15.91
C ASN A 50 -14.57 2.65 -17.23
N ASP A 51 -13.30 2.93 -17.56
CA ASP A 51 -12.96 3.57 -18.82
C ASP A 51 -13.14 2.57 -19.97
N VAL A 52 -14.29 2.70 -20.65
CA VAL A 52 -14.73 1.80 -21.71
C VAL A 52 -13.87 1.96 -22.97
N THR A 53 -13.39 3.17 -23.26
CA THR A 53 -12.55 3.44 -24.43
C THR A 53 -11.07 3.17 -24.16
N GLY A 54 -10.66 3.26 -22.88
CA GLY A 54 -9.29 3.03 -22.43
C GLY A 54 -8.34 4.21 -22.70
N GLU A 55 -8.84 5.31 -23.28
CA GLU A 55 -8.03 6.47 -23.64
C GLU A 55 -7.56 7.26 -22.42
N ALA A 56 -8.45 7.47 -21.43
CA ALA A 56 -8.12 8.19 -20.21
C ALA A 56 -7.17 7.36 -19.32
N LYS A 57 -7.44 6.05 -19.22
CA LYS A 57 -6.56 5.08 -18.57
C LYS A 57 -5.17 5.07 -19.21
N LYS A 58 -5.09 5.04 -20.53
CA LYS A 58 -3.81 5.04 -21.25
C LYS A 58 -3.05 6.36 -21.06
N ALA A 59 -3.73 7.50 -21.20
CA ALA A 59 -3.10 8.81 -20.99
C ALA A 59 -2.54 8.96 -19.56
N PHE A 60 -3.26 8.46 -18.56
CA PHE A 60 -2.80 8.47 -17.18
C PHE A 60 -1.65 7.49 -16.94
N LYS A 61 -1.69 6.31 -17.57
CA LYS A 61 -0.57 5.35 -17.56
C LYS A 61 0.69 6.01 -18.09
N ASP A 62 0.62 6.60 -19.27
CA ASP A 62 1.75 7.26 -19.92
C ASP A 62 2.31 8.42 -19.07
N LEU A 63 1.42 9.15 -18.37
CA LEU A 63 1.81 10.23 -17.46
C LEU A 63 2.60 9.71 -16.25
N ILE A 64 2.15 8.61 -15.64
CA ILE A 64 2.86 7.96 -14.52
C ILE A 64 4.19 7.42 -15.00
N GLU A 65 4.24 6.74 -16.16
CA GLU A 65 5.50 6.22 -16.70
C GLU A 65 6.50 7.35 -16.96
N LYS A 66 6.04 8.47 -17.51
CA LYS A 66 6.88 9.65 -17.74
C LYS A 66 7.39 10.27 -16.44
N ALA A 67 6.53 10.38 -15.42
CA ALA A 67 6.92 10.90 -14.10
C ALA A 67 7.92 9.98 -13.40
N PHE A 68 7.75 8.67 -13.53
CA PHE A 68 8.60 7.68 -12.86
C PHE A 68 9.94 7.48 -13.58
N LYS A 69 9.98 7.69 -14.91
CA LYS A 69 11.22 7.62 -15.70
C LYS A 69 12.32 8.55 -15.19
N SER A 70 11.97 9.78 -14.75
CA SER A 70 12.95 10.71 -14.17
C SER A 70 13.53 10.25 -12.84
N HIS A 71 12.92 9.25 -12.20
CA HIS A 71 13.39 8.64 -10.96
C HIS A 71 14.08 7.30 -11.18
N THR A 72 14.24 6.82 -12.42
CA THR A 72 15.01 5.58 -12.69
C THR A 72 16.51 5.81 -12.66
N VAL A 73 17.28 4.83 -12.17
CA VAL A 73 18.73 4.78 -12.40
C VAL A 73 19.00 3.83 -13.56
N ASN A 74 19.89 4.24 -14.48
CA ASN A 74 20.44 3.39 -15.56
C ASN A 74 19.45 2.88 -16.63
N ASN A 75 18.37 3.63 -16.95
CA ASN A 75 17.42 3.28 -18.03
C ASN A 75 16.77 1.88 -17.91
N LYS A 76 16.77 1.28 -16.72
CA LYS A 76 16.33 -0.12 -16.53
C LYS A 76 14.82 -0.34 -16.47
N GLU A 77 14.01 0.69 -16.74
CA GLU A 77 12.53 0.66 -16.57
C GLU A 77 12.07 0.22 -15.17
N GLU A 78 13.00 0.21 -14.21
CA GLU A 78 12.85 -0.24 -12.84
C GLU A 78 13.25 0.89 -11.92
N ILE A 79 12.50 1.02 -10.82
CA ILE A 79 12.78 1.97 -9.75
C ILE A 79 12.96 1.24 -8.43
N THR A 80 13.85 1.76 -7.60
CA THR A 80 13.96 1.30 -6.21
C THR A 80 12.77 1.78 -5.40
N GLU A 81 12.54 1.15 -4.26
CA GLU A 81 11.52 1.55 -3.29
C GLU A 81 11.63 3.03 -2.86
N GLN A 82 12.85 3.52 -2.63
CA GLN A 82 13.08 4.93 -2.30
C GLN A 82 12.66 5.87 -3.45
N GLN A 83 12.91 5.45 -4.68
CA GLN A 83 12.52 6.18 -5.88
C GLN A 83 11.01 6.12 -6.12
N PHE A 84 10.38 4.98 -5.82
CA PHE A 84 8.92 4.83 -5.82
C PHE A 84 8.28 5.82 -4.86
N CYS A 85 8.72 5.83 -3.60
CA CYS A 85 8.16 6.76 -2.61
C CYS A 85 8.35 8.22 -3.05
N SER A 86 9.53 8.57 -3.59
CA SER A 86 9.79 9.94 -4.08
C SER A 86 8.90 10.32 -5.29
N ALA A 87 8.64 9.36 -6.18
CA ALA A 87 7.72 9.56 -7.31
C ALA A 87 6.27 9.67 -6.85
N MET A 88 5.88 8.89 -5.83
CA MET A 88 4.54 8.96 -5.23
C MET A 88 4.30 10.29 -4.51
N ASP A 89 5.28 10.82 -3.78
CA ASP A 89 5.22 12.16 -3.18
C ASP A 89 4.94 13.24 -4.24
N SER A 90 5.43 13.04 -5.47
CA SER A 90 5.24 13.97 -6.59
C SER A 90 3.81 13.95 -7.18
N ILE A 91 3.09 12.83 -7.00
CA ILE A 91 1.71 12.66 -7.46
C ILE A 91 0.67 12.72 -6.33
N GLU A 92 1.10 12.69 -5.07
CA GLU A 92 0.25 12.79 -3.88
C GLU A 92 -0.70 13.99 -3.93
N LYS A 93 -0.22 15.14 -4.44
CA LYS A 93 -1.03 16.35 -4.65
C LYS A 93 -2.21 16.17 -5.64
N TYR A 94 -2.21 15.11 -6.43
CA TYR A 94 -3.29 14.75 -7.35
C TYR A 94 -4.13 13.57 -6.86
N MET A 95 -3.75 12.95 -5.74
CA MET A 95 -4.50 11.87 -5.10
C MET A 95 -5.49 12.45 -4.10
N ASN A 96 -6.78 12.17 -4.28
CA ASN A 96 -7.81 12.51 -3.31
C ASN A 96 -8.06 11.33 -2.34
N GLU A 97 -8.77 11.57 -1.22
CA GLU A 97 -9.10 10.52 -0.24
C GLU A 97 -9.82 9.33 -0.88
N GLU A 98 -10.68 9.56 -1.87
CA GLU A 98 -11.39 8.51 -2.59
C GLU A 98 -10.43 7.56 -3.33
N THR A 99 -9.35 8.11 -3.90
CA THR A 99 -8.34 7.31 -4.59
C THR A 99 -7.55 6.48 -3.59
N ASN A 100 -7.11 7.08 -2.48
CA ASN A 100 -6.40 6.38 -1.41
C ASN A 100 -7.24 5.24 -0.84
N ASP A 101 -8.54 5.47 -0.65
CA ASP A 101 -9.49 4.45 -0.20
C ASP A 101 -9.56 3.28 -1.19
N ARG A 102 -9.81 3.55 -2.48
CA ARG A 102 -9.83 2.51 -3.53
C ARG A 102 -8.53 1.68 -3.56
N PHE A 103 -7.37 2.31 -3.38
CA PHE A 103 -6.09 1.61 -3.30
C PHE A 103 -6.03 0.66 -2.10
N LEU A 104 -6.28 1.18 -0.90
CA LEU A 104 -6.29 0.37 0.32
C LEU A 104 -7.29 -0.78 0.22
N GLN A 105 -8.44 -0.54 -0.40
CA GLN A 105 -9.48 -1.56 -0.58
C GLN A 105 -9.03 -2.69 -1.50
N LYS A 106 -8.27 -2.38 -2.55
CA LYS A 106 -7.73 -3.40 -3.46
C LYS A 106 -6.64 -4.25 -2.80
N ILE A 107 -5.77 -3.63 -1.99
CA ILE A 107 -4.78 -4.36 -1.18
C ILE A 107 -5.50 -5.29 -0.21
N PHE A 108 -6.46 -4.75 0.54
CA PHE A 108 -7.23 -5.49 1.52
C PHE A 108 -7.93 -6.71 0.90
N ARG A 109 -8.70 -6.50 -0.19
CA ARG A 109 -9.46 -7.57 -0.86
C ARG A 109 -8.61 -8.68 -1.48
N ARG A 110 -7.37 -8.36 -1.88
CA ARG A 110 -6.41 -9.32 -2.44
C ARG A 110 -5.95 -10.32 -1.39
N HIS A 111 -5.78 -9.85 -0.16
CA HIS A 111 -5.29 -10.65 0.96
C HIS A 111 -6.41 -11.26 1.82
N SER A 112 -7.60 -10.64 1.86
CA SER A 112 -8.79 -11.14 2.56
C SER A 112 -9.48 -12.23 1.73
N LYS A 113 -8.86 -13.42 1.64
CA LYS A 113 -9.28 -14.52 0.77
C LYS A 113 -10.43 -15.30 1.37
N GLN A 114 -10.38 -15.56 2.67
CA GLN A 114 -11.37 -16.37 3.37
C GLN A 114 -12.66 -15.58 3.65
N ASP A 115 -12.54 -14.35 4.13
CA ASP A 115 -13.66 -13.42 4.30
C ASP A 115 -13.28 -12.11 3.62
N LYS A 116 -14.12 -11.61 2.71
CA LYS A 116 -13.83 -10.36 1.97
C LYS A 116 -13.92 -9.11 2.84
N ASN A 117 -14.40 -9.24 4.07
CA ASN A 117 -14.59 -8.14 5.01
C ASN A 117 -13.49 -8.09 6.08
N TYR A 118 -12.68 -9.15 6.23
CA TYR A 118 -11.69 -9.27 7.30
C TYR A 118 -10.39 -9.90 6.80
N LEU A 119 -9.26 -9.36 7.26
CA LEU A 119 -7.97 -10.04 7.19
C LEU A 119 -7.78 -10.84 8.47
N ASN A 120 -7.70 -12.16 8.33
CA ASN A 120 -7.28 -13.00 9.44
C ASN A 120 -5.75 -12.88 9.68
N LYS A 121 -5.27 -13.50 10.76
CA LYS A 121 -3.85 -13.41 11.16
C LYS A 121 -2.89 -13.89 10.09
N GLU A 122 -3.17 -15.01 9.43
CA GLU A 122 -2.28 -15.54 8.39
C GLU A 122 -2.31 -14.68 7.12
N GLU A 123 -3.48 -14.18 6.73
CA GLU A 123 -3.61 -13.25 5.61
C GLU A 123 -2.87 -11.94 5.86
N PHE A 124 -2.96 -11.41 7.08
CA PHE A 124 -2.21 -10.25 7.50
C PHE A 124 -0.70 -10.53 7.57
N ARG A 125 -0.31 -11.71 8.04
CA ARG A 125 1.10 -12.14 8.08
C ARG A 125 1.70 -12.20 6.68
N VAL A 126 0.97 -12.76 5.71
CA VAL A 126 1.39 -12.78 4.30
C VAL A 126 1.50 -11.36 3.73
N LEU A 127 0.55 -10.48 4.05
CA LEU A 127 0.63 -9.06 3.68
C LEU A 127 1.89 -8.40 4.27
N MET A 128 2.24 -8.70 5.51
CA MET A 128 3.41 -8.14 6.20
C MET A 128 4.74 -8.77 5.74
N GLN A 129 4.74 -10.03 5.30
CA GLN A 129 5.94 -10.67 4.73
C GLN A 129 6.40 -10.01 3.43
N ASN A 130 5.46 -9.46 2.67
CA ASN A 130 5.80 -8.67 1.50
C ASN A 130 6.58 -7.41 1.89
N TYR A 131 6.42 -6.90 3.12
CA TYR A 131 7.06 -5.68 3.60
C TYR A 131 8.60 -5.76 3.74
N LYS A 132 9.20 -6.96 3.68
CA LYS A 132 10.66 -7.25 3.79
C LYS A 132 11.44 -6.24 4.66
N ASP A 133 10.89 -5.87 5.81
CA ASP A 133 11.62 -5.12 6.81
C ASP A 133 12.37 -6.14 7.67
N GLU A 134 13.69 -6.20 7.49
CA GLU A 134 14.57 -7.13 8.23
C GLU A 134 14.52 -6.90 9.75
N ASN A 135 13.95 -5.77 10.20
CA ASN A 135 13.79 -5.43 11.61
C ASN A 135 12.43 -5.84 12.19
N ILE A 136 11.45 -6.24 11.35
CA ILE A 136 10.13 -6.68 11.82
C ILE A 136 10.17 -8.20 11.99
N ASN A 137 10.08 -8.65 13.24
CA ASN A 137 10.00 -10.07 13.57
C ASN A 137 8.53 -10.50 13.75
N GLU A 138 8.30 -11.81 13.91
CA GLU A 138 6.95 -12.38 14.05
C GLU A 138 6.18 -11.83 15.26
N LYS A 139 6.88 -11.43 16.34
CA LYS A 139 6.25 -10.80 17.51
C LYS A 139 5.75 -9.39 17.16
N ASP A 140 6.52 -8.63 16.39
CA ASP A 140 6.09 -7.30 15.92
C ASP A 140 4.87 -7.42 15.00
N ILE A 141 4.87 -8.42 14.09
CA ILE A 141 3.70 -8.70 13.22
C ILE A 141 2.46 -9.01 14.07
N GLN A 142 2.62 -9.83 15.12
CA GLN A 142 1.52 -10.15 16.03
C GLN A 142 1.00 -8.91 16.77
N GLU A 143 1.89 -8.08 17.31
CA GLU A 143 1.50 -6.86 18.01
C GLU A 143 0.78 -5.86 17.07
N ILE A 144 1.24 -5.74 15.83
CA ILE A 144 0.58 -4.93 14.80
C ILE A 144 -0.79 -5.52 14.47
N TYR A 145 -0.90 -6.83 14.30
CA TYR A 145 -2.18 -7.50 14.01
C TYR A 145 -3.20 -7.27 15.13
N GLU A 146 -2.82 -7.47 16.39
CA GLU A 146 -3.70 -7.26 17.54
C GLU A 146 -4.14 -5.80 17.66
N ARG A 147 -3.23 -4.87 17.37
CA ARG A 147 -3.54 -3.44 17.32
C ARG A 147 -4.55 -3.13 16.22
N MET A 148 -4.34 -3.68 15.02
CA MET A 148 -5.19 -3.42 13.86
C MET A 148 -6.53 -4.16 13.94
N SER A 149 -6.61 -5.32 14.58
CA SER A 149 -7.89 -5.98 14.80
C SER A 149 -8.75 -5.20 15.79
N ASN A 150 -8.13 -4.40 16.68
CA ASN A 150 -8.80 -3.58 17.68
C ASN A 150 -9.78 -4.41 18.54
N GLY A 151 -9.41 -5.66 18.84
CA GLY A 151 -10.23 -6.60 19.60
C GLY A 151 -11.34 -7.29 18.81
N ASP A 152 -11.45 -7.07 17.49
CA ASP A 152 -12.40 -7.79 16.64
C ASP A 152 -11.95 -9.25 16.47
N LYS A 153 -12.87 -10.17 16.78
CA LYS A 153 -12.63 -11.63 16.75
C LYS A 153 -12.55 -12.19 15.33
N ASN A 154 -13.11 -11.48 14.35
CA ASN A 154 -13.09 -11.89 12.95
C ASN A 154 -11.78 -11.48 12.25
N GLY A 155 -10.99 -10.60 12.88
CA GLY A 155 -9.70 -10.13 12.37
C GLY A 155 -9.69 -8.64 12.08
N ILE A 156 -8.83 -8.20 11.17
CA ILE A 156 -8.73 -6.78 10.81
C ILE A 156 -9.80 -6.45 9.78
N SER A 157 -10.79 -5.64 10.14
CA SER A 157 -11.77 -5.11 9.19
C SER A 157 -11.14 -4.10 8.23
N TYR A 158 -11.79 -3.83 7.10
CA TYR A 158 -11.29 -2.80 6.16
C TYR A 158 -11.19 -1.41 6.81
N GLU A 159 -12.17 -1.04 7.63
CA GLU A 159 -12.16 0.24 8.35
C GLU A 159 -10.98 0.34 9.31
N ASN A 160 -10.68 -0.74 10.04
CA ASN A 160 -9.51 -0.76 10.91
C ASN A 160 -8.22 -0.75 10.10
N PHE A 161 -8.13 -1.54 9.02
CA PHE A 161 -7.00 -1.54 8.11
C PHE A 161 -6.71 -0.12 7.63
N LYS A 162 -7.72 0.56 7.08
CA LYS A 162 -7.65 1.96 6.65
C LYS A 162 -7.21 2.90 7.77
N LYS A 163 -7.85 2.83 8.94
CA LYS A 163 -7.54 3.68 10.10
C LYS A 163 -6.10 3.57 10.56
N PHE A 164 -5.52 2.38 10.50
CA PHE A 164 -4.14 2.15 10.92
C PHE A 164 -3.12 2.27 9.78
N SER A 165 -3.58 2.38 8.54
CA SER A 165 -2.73 2.67 7.37
C SER A 165 -2.57 4.18 7.09
N ILE A 166 -3.43 5.06 7.62
CA ILE A 166 -3.47 6.53 7.35
C ILE A 166 -3.19 7.37 8.60
#